data_AF-A0A838G7F8-F1
#
_entry.id   AF-A0A838G7F8-F1
#
_cell.length_a   1.000
_cell.length_b   1.000
_cell.length_c   1.000
_cell.angle_alpha   90.00
_cell.angle_beta   90.00
_cell.angle_gamma   90.00
#
_symmetry.space_group_name_H-M   'P 1'
#
loop_
_entity.id
_entity.type
_entity.pdbx_description
1 polymer ?
#
loop_
_entity_poly.entity_id
_entity_poly.type
_entity_poly.pdbx_seq_one_letter_code
_entity_poly.pdbx_strand_id
1 'polypeptide(L)'
;EAYDGWGGYGSAKSALDRLSAVLGAEEPRLRVYAFDPGDMRTQMHQSAFPDEDISDRPEPETVVPALLRLLDARPPSGRYRAADLTASTGAGR
;
A
#
# COMPACT_ATOMS: atom_id res chain seq x y z
N GLU A 1 -1.48 6.57 -9.55
CA GLU A 1 -2.06 7.34 -10.67
C GLU A 1 -1.80 8.82 -10.42
N ALA A 2 -1.85 9.66 -11.45
CA ALA A 2 -1.64 11.10 -11.29
C ALA A 2 -3.00 11.75 -11.01
N TYR A 3 -3.24 12.10 -9.74
CA TYR A 3 -4.45 12.78 -9.31
C TYR A 3 -4.23 14.29 -9.27
N ASP A 4 -5.22 15.06 -9.72
CA ASP A 4 -5.19 16.52 -9.66
C ASP A 4 -5.13 16.99 -8.19
N GLY A 5 -4.30 17.99 -7.90
CA GLY A 5 -4.06 18.47 -6.52
C GLY A 5 -3.05 17.65 -5.69
N TRP A 6 -2.58 16.50 -6.16
CA TRP A 6 -1.70 15.59 -5.38
C TRP A 6 -0.19 15.81 -5.60
N GLY A 7 0.23 16.87 -6.30
CA GLY A 7 1.62 17.03 -6.78
C GLY A 7 2.71 16.75 -5.72
N GLY A 8 2.64 17.41 -4.56
CA GLY A 8 3.62 17.21 -3.48
C GLY A 8 3.57 15.80 -2.87
N TYR A 9 2.38 15.30 -2.57
CA TYR A 9 2.19 13.98 -1.98
C TYR A 9 2.58 12.86 -2.95
N GLY A 10 2.10 12.91 -4.19
CA GLY A 10 2.37 11.93 -5.24
C GLY A 10 3.86 11.86 -5.61
N SER A 11 4.53 13.02 -5.65
CA SER A 11 5.99 13.07 -5.85
C SER A 11 6.73 12.41 -4.68
N ALA A 12 6.34 12.72 -3.43
CA ALA A 12 6.95 12.12 -2.25
C ALA A 12 6.73 10.59 -2.19
N LYS A 13 5.54 10.10 -2.54
CA LYS A 13 5.24 8.65 -2.60
C LYS A 13 6.03 7.95 -3.71
N SER A 14 6.19 8.57 -4.87
CA SER A 14 7.02 8.03 -5.96
C SER A 14 8.50 7.97 -5.55
N ALA A 15 8.99 9.00 -4.86
CA ALA A 15 10.34 9.02 -4.31
C ALA A 15 10.53 7.94 -3.23
N LEU A 16 9.55 7.75 -2.35
CA LEU A 16 9.57 6.71 -1.33
C LEU A 16 9.61 5.30 -1.94
N ASP A 17 8.81 5.04 -2.97
CA ASP A 17 8.85 3.77 -3.69
C ASP A 17 10.24 3.48 -4.26
N ARG A 18 10.87 4.50 -4.85
CA ARG A 18 12.22 4.37 -5.38
C ARG A 18 13.25 4.13 -4.27
N LEU A 19 13.15 4.85 -3.16
CA LEU A 19 14.01 4.68 -1.99
C LEU A 19 13.90 3.26 -1.42
N SER A 20 12.69 2.74 -1.22
CA SER A 20 12.45 1.38 -0.73
C SER A 20 13.04 0.32 -1.67
N ALA A 21 12.92 0.52 -2.99
CA ALA A 21 13.49 -0.40 -3.97
C ALA A 21 15.03 -0.40 -3.95
N VAL A 22 15.66 0.77 -3.82
CA VAL A 22 17.13 0.88 -3.69
C VAL A 22 17.58 0.23 -2.39
N LEU A 23 16.96 0.55 -1.26
CA LEU A 23 17.29 -0.05 0.03
C LEU A 23 17.15 -1.58 0.02
N GLY A 24 16.12 -2.10 -0.65
CA GLY A 24 15.93 -3.55 -0.80
C GLY A 24 17.04 -4.24 -1.63
N ALA A 25 17.68 -3.51 -2.54
CA ALA A 25 18.83 -4.00 -3.31
C ALA A 25 20.15 -3.88 -2.53
N GLU A 26 20.32 -2.80 -1.76
CA GLU A 26 21.50 -2.55 -0.92
C GLU A 26 21.57 -3.49 0.29
N GLU A 27 20.42 -3.86 0.85
CA GLU A 27 20.31 -4.68 2.06
C GLU A 27 19.60 -6.02 1.78
N PRO A 28 20.21 -6.97 1.05
CA PRO A 28 19.56 -8.21 0.62
C PRO A 28 19.15 -9.16 1.77
N ARG A 29 19.68 -8.92 2.98
CA ARG A 29 19.30 -9.67 4.19
C ARG A 29 18.02 -9.14 4.83
N LEU A 30 17.60 -7.93 4.49
CA LEU A 30 16.37 -7.31 4.97
C LEU A 30 15.24 -7.53 3.97
N ARG A 31 14.02 -7.55 4.49
CA ARG A 31 12.80 -7.49 3.67
C ARG A 31 12.28 -6.06 3.71
N VAL A 32 12.31 -5.39 2.56
CA VAL A 32 11.88 -4.00 2.40
C VAL A 32 10.65 -3.98 1.53
N TYR A 33 9.53 -3.54 2.10
CA TYR A 33 8.24 -3.53 1.42
C TYR A 33 7.68 -2.12 1.31
N ALA A 34 7.30 -1.74 0.09
CA ALA A 34 6.39 -0.63 -0.15
C ALA A 34 4.97 -1.21 -0.21
N PHE A 35 4.17 -0.98 0.83
CA PHE A 35 2.82 -1.51 0.90
C PHE A 35 1.81 -0.44 0.47
N ASP A 36 0.97 -0.80 -0.50
CA ASP A 36 -0.12 0.01 -1.00
C ASP A 36 -1.45 -0.52 -0.43
N PRO A 37 -2.02 0.15 0.58
CA PRO A 37 -3.26 -0.29 1.20
C PRO A 37 -4.50 -0.06 0.30
N GLY A 38 -4.37 0.74 -0.75
CA GLY A 38 -5.51 1.28 -1.48
C GLY A 38 -6.29 2.31 -0.66
N ASP A 39 -7.48 2.64 -1.14
CA ASP A 39 -8.36 3.61 -0.53
C ASP A 39 -8.98 3.05 0.75
N MET A 40 -8.86 3.81 1.85
CA MET A 40 -9.43 3.45 3.15
C MET A 40 -10.16 4.63 3.77
N ARG A 41 -11.16 4.35 4.61
CA ARG A 41 -11.87 5.32 5.43
C ARG A 41 -11.02 5.75 6.62
N THR A 42 -10.08 6.65 6.37
CA THR A 42 -9.21 7.23 7.42
C THR A 42 -9.41 8.74 7.50
N GLN A 43 -9.06 9.33 8.65
CA GLN A 43 -9.05 10.79 8.79
C GLN A 43 -8.12 11.45 7.75
N MET A 44 -6.95 10.87 7.46
CA MET A 44 -6.05 11.36 6.41
C MET A 44 -6.76 11.42 5.06
N HIS A 45 -7.53 10.38 4.72
CA HIS A 45 -8.22 10.31 3.44
C HIS A 45 -9.42 11.28 3.38
N GLN A 46 -10.14 11.47 4.49
CA GLN A 46 -11.17 12.50 4.60
C GLN A 46 -10.58 13.90 4.42
N SER A 47 -9.41 14.17 4.99
CA SER A 47 -8.73 15.46 4.80
C SER A 47 -8.29 15.73 3.36
N ALA A 48 -8.11 14.68 2.54
CA ALA A 48 -7.83 14.82 1.12
C ALA A 48 -9.07 15.15 0.28
N PHE A 49 -10.28 14.85 0.79
CA PHE A 49 -11.57 15.11 0.15
C PHE A 49 -12.54 15.76 1.17
N PRO A 50 -12.29 17.02 1.59
CA PRO A 50 -13.01 17.63 2.71
C PRO A 50 -14.53 17.80 2.48
N ASP A 51 -14.93 17.88 1.22
CA ASP A 51 -16.33 18.14 0.81
C ASP A 51 -17.05 16.86 0.33
N GLU A 52 -16.41 15.69 0.41
CA GLU A 52 -16.98 14.41 -0.02
C GLU A 52 -17.25 13.49 1.17
N ASP A 53 -18.34 12.74 1.09
CA ASP A 53 -18.57 11.61 1.98
C ASP A 53 -17.80 10.38 1.47
N ILE A 54 -16.79 9.96 2.24
CA ILE A 54 -15.94 8.81 1.90
C ILE A 54 -16.40 7.52 2.57
N SER A 55 -17.65 7.48 3.05
CA SER A 55 -18.26 6.31 3.68
C SER A 55 -18.47 5.15 2.70
N ASP A 56 -18.20 5.30 1.42
CA ASP A 56 -18.12 4.19 0.48
C ASP A 56 -16.81 3.38 0.59
N ARG A 57 -15.76 3.97 1.15
CA ARG A 57 -14.43 3.34 1.28
C ARG A 57 -14.38 2.31 2.42
N PRO A 58 -13.58 1.24 2.27
CA PRO A 58 -13.44 0.21 3.29
C PRO A 58 -12.76 0.73 4.57
N GLU A 59 -13.12 0.15 5.71
CA GLU A 59 -12.47 0.45 7.00
C GLU A 59 -11.01 -0.04 7.03
N PRO A 60 -10.09 0.63 7.75
CA PRO A 60 -8.68 0.23 7.80
C PRO A 60 -8.46 -1.22 8.24
N GLU A 61 -9.30 -1.73 9.13
CA GLU A 61 -9.25 -3.10 9.64
C GLU A 61 -9.41 -4.15 8.52
N THR A 62 -10.08 -3.80 7.41
CA THR A 62 -10.26 -4.74 6.30
C THR A 62 -8.97 -4.95 5.49
N VAL A 63 -7.98 -4.05 5.62
CA VAL A 63 -6.68 -4.15 4.93
C VAL A 63 -5.65 -4.95 5.75
N VAL A 64 -5.82 -5.01 7.07
CA VAL A 64 -4.91 -5.70 7.99
C VAL A 64 -4.61 -7.15 7.58
N PRO A 65 -5.58 -7.99 7.15
CA PRO A 65 -5.29 -9.36 6.71
C PRO A 65 -4.29 -9.44 5.54
N ALA A 66 -4.35 -8.49 4.60
CA ALA A 66 -3.42 -8.43 3.47
C ALA A 66 -1.99 -8.10 3.94
N LEU A 67 -1.87 -7.15 4.87
CA LEU A 67 -0.57 -6.78 5.46
C LEU A 67 0.02 -7.95 6.25
N LEU A 68 -0.77 -8.64 7.08
CA LEU A 68 -0.33 -9.82 7.81
C LEU A 68 0.14 -10.92 6.86
N ARG A 69 -0.60 -11.17 5.77
CA ARG A 69 -0.19 -12.14 4.75
C ARG A 69 1.15 -11.79 4.10
N LEU A 70 1.42 -10.52 3.82
CA LEU A 70 2.72 -10.08 3.31
C LEU A 70 3.85 -10.38 4.29
N LEU A 71 3.62 -10.12 5.59
CA LEU A 71 4.58 -10.38 6.66
C LEU A 71 4.79 -11.88 6.88
N ASP A 72 3.76 -12.72 6.75
CA ASP A 72 3.85 -14.16 6.92
C ASP A 72 4.55 -14.84 5.73
N ALA A 73 4.18 -14.48 4.50
CA ALA A 73 4.73 -15.08 3.28
C ALA A 73 6.19 -14.65 3.03
N ARG A 74 6.60 -13.49 3.54
CA ARG A 74 7.94 -12.90 3.39
C ARG A 74 8.52 -12.98 1.96
N PRO A 75 7.77 -12.59 0.92
CA PRO A 75 8.26 -12.61 -0.46
C PRO A 75 9.48 -11.66 -0.63
N PRO A 76 10.17 -11.68 -1.78
CA PRO A 76 11.28 -10.74 -2.04
C PRO A 76 10.88 -9.28 -1.82
N SER A 77 11.85 -8.42 -1.49
CA SER A 77 11.62 -6.97 -1.34
C SER A 77 10.95 -6.39 -2.59
N GLY A 78 10.03 -5.43 -2.41
CA GLY A 78 9.26 -4.89 -3.52
C GLY A 78 8.01 -4.11 -3.10
N ARG A 79 7.23 -3.70 -4.11
CA ARG A 79 5.94 -3.03 -3.93
C ARG A 79 4.80 -4.04 -4.00
N TYR A 80 3.89 -3.99 -3.02
CA TYR A 80 2.76 -4.91 -2.91
C TYR A 80 1.47 -4.13 -2.67
N ARG A 81 0.40 -4.50 -3.38
CA ARG A 81 -0.93 -3.93 -3.18
C ARG A 81 -1.78 -4.88 -2.35
N ALA A 82 -2.59 -4.34 -1.45
CA ALA A 82 -3.53 -5.12 -0.65
C ALA A 82 -4.45 -6.00 -1.52
N ALA A 83 -4.95 -5.47 -2.64
CA ALA A 83 -5.83 -6.17 -3.57
C ALA A 83 -5.20 -7.43 -4.20
N ASP A 84 -3.90 -7.40 -4.49
CA ASP A 84 -3.19 -8.53 -5.12
C ASP A 84 -2.92 -9.67 -4.12
N LEU A 85 -2.79 -9.31 -2.84
CA LEU A 85 -2.50 -10.25 -1.76
C LEU A 85 -3.74 -11.01 -1.28
N THR A 86 -4.93 -10.41 -1.35
CA THR A 86 -6.20 -11.06 -1.00
C THR A 86 -6.71 -11.98 -2.10
N ALA A 87 -6.48 -11.64 -3.37
CA ALA A 87 -6.88 -12.45 -4.54
C ALA A 87 -6.17 -13.81 -4.64
N SER A 88 -4.97 -13.95 -4.06
CA SER A 88 -4.16 -15.18 -4.12
C SER A 88 -4.63 -16.32 -3.18
N THR A 89 -5.89 -16.30 -2.73
CA THR A 89 -6.47 -17.34 -1.85
C THR A 89 -7.04 -18.55 -2.65
N GLY A 90 -6.94 -18.56 -3.99
CA GLY A 90 -7.61 -19.54 -4.85
C GLY A 90 -6.80 -20.66 -5.51
N ALA A 91 -5.46 -20.72 -5.40
CA ALA A 91 -4.65 -21.71 -6.11
C ALA A 91 -3.71 -22.46 -5.16
N GLY A 92 -4.22 -23.54 -4.56
CA GLY A 92 -3.46 -24.35 -3.61
C GLY A 92 -4.30 -25.45 -2.97
N ARG A 93 -4.89 -26.32 -3.79
CA ARG A 93 -5.20 -27.72 -3.46
C ARG A 93 -4.72 -28.59 -4.60
#